data_AF-A0A8U0IHQ2-F1
#
_entry.id   AF-A0A8U0IHQ2-F1
#
_cell.length_a   1.000
_cell.length_b   1.000
_cell.length_c   1.000
_cell.angle_alpha   90.00
_cell.angle_beta   90.00
_cell.angle_gamma   90.00
#
_symmetry.space_group_name_H-M   'P 1'
#
loop_
_entity.id
_entity.type
_entity.pdbx_description
1 polymer ?
#
loop_
_entity_poly.entity_id
_entity_poly.type
_entity_poly.pdbx_seq_one_letter_code
_entity_poly.pdbx_strand_id
1 'polypeptide(L)'
;MYGGFPAEAEPDGAVFGPHHFYLGVLLILLVCWIFHDADDETGPWGIAGLTFLSVFWFALTWPYYPEVGAAGVLASLGVATFAAMRPRWWRYGVVPQTALLLGLFVAWDDALSHAFGWWTPLDSLWARYLHPYVSDPYVPEEVRLPEGVRLPAEVRLPFDLKALVAEQVGRALAVVPL
;
A
#
# COMPACT_ATOMS: atom_id res chain seq x y z
N MET A 1 -13.28 6.69 19.02
CA MET A 1 -13.61 8.10 18.72
C MET A 1 -13.22 8.32 17.27
N TYR A 2 -14.18 8.55 16.36
CA TYR A 2 -13.89 9.23 15.10
C TYR A 2 -13.60 10.69 15.48
N GLY A 3 -12.42 11.23 15.17
CA GLY A 3 -12.05 12.53 15.78
C GLY A 3 -11.01 13.39 15.07
N GLY A 4 -10.31 12.91 14.05
CA GLY A 4 -9.32 13.68 13.31
C GLY A 4 -9.24 13.23 11.86
N PHE A 5 -8.71 14.10 11.00
CA PHE A 5 -8.25 13.72 9.68
C PHE A 5 -6.72 13.63 9.74
N PRO A 6 -6.11 12.54 9.25
CA PRO A 6 -6.75 11.29 8.88
C PRO A 6 -7.32 10.56 10.11
N ALA A 7 -8.26 9.63 9.91
CA ALA A 7 -8.79 8.79 10.98
C ALA A 7 -7.70 7.88 11.58
N GLU A 8 -6.75 7.47 10.75
CA GLU A 8 -5.57 6.70 11.14
C GLU A 8 -4.28 7.48 10.86
N ALA A 9 -3.46 7.64 11.91
CA ALA A 9 -2.16 8.30 11.79
C ALA A 9 -1.20 7.50 10.91
N GLU A 10 -1.35 6.18 10.91
CA GLU A 10 -0.69 5.24 10.01
C GLU A 10 -1.75 4.22 9.55
N PRO A 11 -1.97 4.03 8.24
CA PRO A 11 -2.90 3.03 7.72
C PRO A 11 -2.66 1.64 8.34
N ASP A 12 -3.69 1.10 9.02
CA ASP A 12 -3.67 -0.17 9.77
C ASP A 12 -2.56 -0.30 10.84
N GLY A 13 -1.83 0.79 11.14
CA GLY A 13 -0.62 0.76 11.96
C GLY A 13 0.55 -0.01 11.34
N ALA A 14 0.49 -0.29 10.04
CA ALA A 14 1.54 -1.02 9.32
C ALA A 14 1.49 -0.68 7.83
N VAL A 15 1.88 0.53 7.43
CA VAL A 15 1.62 1.06 6.06
C VAL A 15 2.14 0.18 4.93
N PHE A 16 3.26 -0.53 5.13
CA PHE A 16 3.86 -1.44 4.14
C PHE A 16 3.28 -2.85 4.17
N GLY A 17 2.35 -3.11 5.08
CA GLY A 17 1.56 -4.32 5.13
C GLY A 17 0.62 -4.43 3.93
N PRO A 18 -0.08 -5.55 3.81
CA PRO A 18 -1.04 -5.75 2.74
C PRO A 18 -2.20 -4.75 2.83
N HIS A 19 -2.31 -3.90 1.81
CA HIS A 19 -3.42 -2.97 1.60
C HIS A 19 -4.00 -3.19 0.21
N HIS A 20 -5.33 -3.10 0.05
CA HIS A 20 -5.92 -3.13 -1.29
C HIS A 20 -5.56 -1.88 -2.10
N PHE A 21 -5.13 -0.80 -1.45
CA PHE A 21 -4.48 0.34 -2.11
C PHE A 21 -3.40 -0.09 -3.11
N TYR A 22 -2.48 -0.97 -2.69
CA TYR A 22 -1.38 -1.43 -3.54
C TYR A 22 -1.87 -2.27 -4.72
N LEU A 23 -2.95 -3.05 -4.56
CA LEU A 23 -3.54 -3.79 -5.67
C LEU A 23 -4.17 -2.84 -6.70
N GLY A 24 -4.86 -1.80 -6.24
CA GLY A 24 -5.41 -0.75 -7.11
C GLY A 24 -4.31 -0.05 -7.90
N VAL A 25 -3.23 0.35 -7.23
CA VAL A 25 -2.01 0.93 -7.83
C VAL A 25 -1.41 0.00 -8.89
N LEU A 26 -1.18 -1.27 -8.56
CA LEU A 26 -0.57 -2.23 -9.48
C LEU A 26 -1.43 -2.44 -10.73
N LEU A 27 -2.76 -2.49 -10.58
CA LEU A 27 -3.68 -2.59 -11.71
C LEU A 27 -3.61 -1.35 -12.61
N ILE A 28 -3.58 -0.14 -12.04
CA ILE A 28 -3.42 1.11 -12.80
C ILE A 28 -2.11 1.09 -13.59
N LEU A 29 -1.00 0.76 -12.94
CA LEU A 29 0.32 0.73 -13.57
C LEU A 29 0.39 -0.35 -14.66
N LEU A 30 -0.23 -1.51 -14.45
CA LEU A 30 -0.32 -2.58 -15.44
C LEU A 30 -1.08 -2.13 -16.68
N VAL A 31 -2.22 -1.45 -16.51
CA VAL A 31 -2.98 -0.89 -17.64
C VAL A 31 -2.15 0.15 -18.38
N CYS A 32 -1.49 1.06 -17.64
CA CYS A 32 -0.60 2.06 -18.23
C CYS A 32 0.55 1.40 -19.01
N TRP A 33 1.10 0.30 -18.51
CA TRP A 33 2.16 -0.44 -19.16
C TRP A 33 1.69 -1.16 -20.44
N ILE A 34 0.57 -1.88 -20.38
CA ILE A 34 0.07 -2.69 -21.52
C ILE A 34 -0.45 -1.80 -22.65
N PHE A 35 -1.15 -0.72 -22.31
CA PHE A 35 -1.86 0.12 -23.28
C PHE A 35 -1.14 1.45 -23.54
N HIS A 36 0.18 1.50 -23.35
CA HIS A 36 0.96 2.66 -23.79
C HIS A 36 1.04 2.70 -25.31
N ASP A 37 0.81 3.89 -25.86
CA ASP A 37 1.01 4.17 -27.28
C ASP A 37 2.39 4.84 -27.44
N ALA A 38 3.27 4.23 -28.24
CA ALA A 38 4.65 4.70 -28.42
C ALA A 38 4.73 6.01 -29.21
N ASP A 39 3.74 6.29 -30.06
CA ASP A 39 3.69 7.49 -30.90
C ASP A 39 3.08 8.69 -30.18
N ASP A 40 2.75 8.53 -28.90
CA ASP A 40 2.03 9.52 -28.12
C ASP A 40 2.85 10.04 -26.94
N GLU A 41 3.41 11.24 -27.13
CA GLU A 41 4.30 11.91 -26.17
C GLU A 41 3.67 12.15 -24.79
N THR A 42 2.33 12.19 -24.72
CA THR A 42 1.57 12.40 -23.48
C THR A 42 0.85 11.15 -23.02
N GLY A 43 1.43 9.97 -23.31
CA GLY A 43 0.92 8.63 -23.01
C GLY A 43 0.43 8.40 -21.57
N PRO A 44 0.18 7.15 -21.16
CA PRO A 44 -0.41 6.87 -19.85
C PRO A 44 0.47 7.30 -18.65
N TRP A 45 1.68 7.79 -18.92
CA TRP A 45 2.68 8.26 -17.98
C TRP A 45 2.22 9.37 -17.04
N GLY A 46 1.29 10.24 -17.44
CA GLY A 46 0.73 11.25 -16.54
C GLY A 46 -0.05 10.60 -15.39
N ILE A 47 -0.87 9.59 -15.71
CA ILE A 47 -1.60 8.81 -14.70
C ILE A 47 -0.63 7.96 -13.89
N ALA A 48 0.27 7.22 -14.55
CA ALA A 48 1.27 6.41 -13.86
C ALA A 48 2.11 7.23 -12.87
N GLY A 49 2.54 8.44 -13.26
CA GLY A 49 3.27 9.37 -12.40
C GLY A 49 2.46 9.82 -11.19
N LEU A 50 1.18 10.16 -11.38
CA LEU A 50 0.27 10.49 -10.27
C LEU A 50 0.02 9.29 -9.34
N THR A 51 -0.03 8.08 -9.89
CA THR A 51 -0.15 6.84 -9.12
C THR A 51 1.13 6.53 -8.32
N PHE A 52 2.32 6.75 -8.88
CA PHE A 52 3.56 6.65 -8.10
C PHE A 52 3.63 7.73 -7.02
N LEU A 53 3.18 8.94 -7.33
CA LEU A 53 3.11 10.02 -6.37
C LEU A 53 2.13 9.68 -5.22
N SER A 54 0.99 9.03 -5.50
CA SER A 54 0.10 8.56 -4.44
C SER A 54 0.76 7.49 -3.57
N VAL A 55 1.57 6.58 -4.12
CA VAL A 55 2.36 5.64 -3.32
C VAL A 55 3.39 6.35 -2.44
N PHE A 56 4.07 7.38 -2.96
CA PHE A 56 4.98 8.20 -2.17
C PHE A 56 4.27 8.84 -0.98
N TRP A 57 3.09 9.42 -1.20
CA TRP A 57 2.30 10.02 -0.12
C TRP A 57 1.83 8.96 0.88
N PHE A 58 1.32 7.82 0.40
CA PHE A 58 0.78 6.75 1.24
C PHE A 58 1.89 6.12 2.10
N ALA A 59 2.93 5.59 1.46
CA ALA A 59 3.91 4.74 2.12
C ALA A 59 5.06 5.52 2.78
N LEU A 60 5.42 6.69 2.26
CA LEU A 60 6.62 7.43 2.69
C LEU A 60 6.31 8.75 3.39
N THR A 61 5.09 9.26 3.28
CA THR A 61 4.72 10.53 3.94
C THR A 61 3.72 10.33 5.06
N TRP A 62 2.64 9.59 4.83
CA TRP A 62 1.54 9.42 5.81
C TRP A 62 2.02 8.96 7.19
N PRO A 63 2.89 7.93 7.35
CA PRO A 63 3.31 7.49 8.67
C PRO A 63 4.07 8.55 9.50
N TYR A 64 4.66 9.54 8.82
CA TYR A 64 5.47 10.59 9.44
C TYR A 64 4.75 11.93 9.53
N TYR A 65 3.85 12.20 8.57
CA TYR A 65 3.08 13.43 8.43
C TYR A 65 1.65 13.08 8.00
N PRO A 66 0.78 12.63 8.93
CA PRO A 66 -0.47 11.97 8.57
C PRO A 66 -1.42 12.84 7.75
N GLU A 67 -1.62 14.10 8.13
CA GLU A 67 -2.51 15.02 7.41
C GLU A 67 -2.00 15.30 6.00
N VAL A 68 -0.69 15.49 5.84
CA VAL A 68 -0.06 15.80 4.56
C VAL A 68 -0.06 14.57 3.66
N GLY A 69 0.27 13.39 4.21
CA GLY A 69 0.26 12.13 3.48
C GLY A 69 -1.14 11.77 2.99
N ALA A 70 -2.13 11.78 3.88
CA ALA A 70 -3.53 11.52 3.52
C ALA A 70 -4.03 12.50 2.45
N ALA A 71 -3.83 13.81 2.65
CA ALA A 71 -4.23 14.81 1.65
C ALA A 71 -3.52 14.62 0.32
N GLY A 72 -2.23 14.29 0.34
CA GLY A 72 -1.43 14.02 -0.85
C GLY A 72 -1.91 12.81 -1.64
N VAL A 73 -2.28 11.71 -0.96
CA VAL A 73 -2.88 10.52 -1.58
C VAL A 73 -4.19 10.90 -2.26
N LEU A 74 -5.12 11.52 -1.53
CA LEU A 74 -6.44 11.87 -2.05
C LEU A 74 -6.35 12.86 -3.23
N ALA A 75 -5.46 13.86 -3.15
CA ALA A 75 -5.23 14.80 -4.24
C ALA A 75 -4.66 14.10 -5.49
N SER A 76 -3.64 13.25 -5.31
CA SER A 76 -3.00 12.54 -6.42
C SER A 76 -3.97 11.58 -7.11
N LEU A 77 -4.75 10.82 -6.33
CA LEU A 77 -5.81 9.97 -6.86
C LEU A 77 -6.93 10.79 -7.52
N GLY A 78 -7.28 11.96 -6.99
CA GLY A 78 -8.29 12.85 -7.58
C GLY A 78 -7.89 13.38 -8.95
N VAL A 79 -6.65 13.84 -9.08
CA VAL A 79 -6.12 14.29 -10.38
C VAL A 79 -6.00 13.11 -11.33
N ALA A 80 -5.56 11.93 -10.87
CA ALA A 80 -5.49 10.72 -11.70
C ALA A 80 -6.87 10.29 -12.21
N THR A 81 -7.89 10.29 -11.35
CA THR A 81 -9.28 10.00 -11.74
C THR A 81 -9.78 11.01 -12.76
N PHE A 82 -9.58 12.31 -12.52
CA PHE A 82 -10.00 13.34 -13.47
C PHE A 82 -9.29 13.17 -14.83
N ALA A 83 -7.99 12.84 -14.82
CA ALA A 83 -7.23 12.56 -16.03
C ALA A 83 -7.79 11.33 -16.76
N ALA A 84 -8.10 10.24 -16.04
CA ALA A 84 -8.68 9.01 -16.59
C ALA A 84 -10.05 9.24 -17.23
N MET A 85 -10.84 10.19 -16.72
CA MET A 85 -12.17 10.51 -17.26
C MET A 85 -12.11 11.38 -18.53
N ARG A 86 -10.95 11.92 -18.91
CA ARG A 86 -10.82 12.75 -20.11
C ARG A 86 -11.17 11.93 -21.37
N PRO A 87 -11.87 12.52 -22.37
CA PRO A 87 -12.26 11.81 -23.60
C PRO A 87 -11.10 11.13 -24.33
N ARG A 88 -9.88 11.66 -24.19
CA ARG A 88 -8.68 11.08 -24.77
C ARG A 88 -8.41 9.64 -24.32
N TRP A 89 -8.74 9.27 -23.08
CA TRP A 89 -8.54 7.91 -22.59
C TRP A 89 -9.53 6.90 -23.17
N TRP A 90 -10.67 7.35 -23.67
CA TRP A 90 -11.66 6.49 -24.31
C TRP A 90 -11.17 5.89 -25.64
N ARG A 91 -10.10 6.45 -26.24
CA ARG A 91 -9.51 5.92 -27.48
C ARG A 91 -8.88 4.53 -27.31
N TYR A 92 -8.47 4.17 -26.09
CA TYR A 92 -7.91 2.85 -25.80
C TYR A 92 -8.98 1.75 -25.74
N GLY A 93 -10.26 2.13 -25.80
CA GLY A 93 -11.39 1.22 -25.75
C GLY A 93 -11.91 0.98 -24.33
N VAL A 94 -13.04 0.29 -24.26
CA VAL A 94 -13.78 0.11 -23.00
C VAL A 94 -13.02 -0.74 -21.99
N VAL A 95 -12.26 -1.75 -22.43
CA VAL A 95 -11.55 -2.68 -21.53
C VAL A 95 -10.48 -1.98 -20.70
N PRO A 96 -9.48 -1.29 -21.28
CA PRO A 96 -8.47 -0.58 -20.48
C PRO A 96 -9.07 0.54 -19.64
N GLN A 97 -10.09 1.24 -20.17
CA GLN A 97 -10.80 2.27 -19.41
C GLN A 97 -11.45 1.68 -18.15
N THR A 98 -12.18 0.57 -18.29
CA THR A 98 -12.82 -0.11 -17.16
C THR A 98 -11.79 -0.63 -16.16
N ALA A 99 -10.69 -1.25 -16.63
CA ALA A 99 -9.64 -1.76 -15.77
C ALA A 99 -8.93 -0.63 -14.99
N LEU A 100 -8.67 0.50 -15.65
CA LEU A 100 -8.09 1.69 -15.04
C LEU A 100 -9.01 2.27 -13.96
N LEU A 101 -10.29 2.44 -14.28
CA LEU A 101 -11.28 2.96 -13.33
C LEU A 101 -11.49 2.00 -12.15
N LEU A 102 -11.41 0.68 -12.37
CA LEU A 102 -11.46 -0.31 -11.31
C LEU A 102 -10.25 -0.20 -10.37
N GLY A 103 -9.03 -0.07 -10.92
CA GLY A 103 -7.83 0.13 -10.11
C GLY A 103 -7.90 1.42 -9.29
N LEU A 104 -8.39 2.51 -9.88
CA LEU A 104 -8.66 3.78 -9.18
C LEU A 104 -9.71 3.59 -8.07
N PHE A 105 -10.80 2.89 -8.35
CA PHE A 105 -11.84 2.62 -7.36
C PHE A 105 -11.29 1.86 -6.15
N VAL A 106 -10.51 0.80 -6.38
CA VAL A 106 -9.87 0.01 -5.31
C VAL A 106 -8.90 0.85 -4.48
N ALA A 107 -8.09 1.71 -5.12
CA ALA A 107 -7.16 2.59 -4.40
C ALA A 107 -7.88 3.71 -3.62
N TRP A 108 -8.96 4.25 -4.17
CA TRP A 108 -9.80 5.24 -3.49
C TRP A 108 -10.48 4.66 -2.26
N ASP A 109 -11.00 3.44 -2.37
CA ASP A 109 -11.70 2.76 -1.30
C ASP A 109 -10.84 2.64 -0.03
N ASP A 110 -9.64 2.06 -0.16
CA ASP A 110 -8.64 1.93 0.91
C ASP A 110 -8.26 3.29 1.50
N ALA A 111 -7.87 4.24 0.65
CA ALA A 111 -7.41 5.56 1.09
C ALA A 111 -8.51 6.33 1.83
N LEU A 112 -9.78 6.24 1.41
CA LEU A 112 -10.91 6.87 2.09
C LEU A 112 -11.21 6.19 3.43
N SER A 113 -11.08 4.86 3.50
CA SER A 113 -11.27 4.11 4.73
C SER A 113 -10.28 4.58 5.80
N HIS A 114 -8.98 4.63 5.48
CA HIS A 114 -7.95 5.11 6.43
C HIS A 114 -8.02 6.62 6.70
N ALA A 115 -8.35 7.44 5.68
CA ALA A 115 -8.42 8.88 5.84
C ALA A 115 -9.62 9.35 6.67
N PHE A 116 -10.77 8.68 6.54
CA PHE A 116 -12.02 9.15 7.15
C PHE A 116 -12.66 8.16 8.12
N GLY A 117 -12.11 6.96 8.27
CA GLY A 117 -12.67 5.87 9.07
C GLY A 117 -13.95 5.30 8.44
N TRP A 118 -14.10 5.45 7.13
CA TRP A 118 -15.29 5.01 6.40
C TRP A 118 -15.16 3.54 6.06
N TRP A 119 -15.92 2.71 6.76
CA TRP A 119 -16.01 1.31 6.41
C TRP A 119 -16.67 1.11 5.04
N THR A 120 -15.98 0.42 4.13
CA THR A 120 -16.46 0.13 2.78
C THR A 120 -16.82 -1.34 2.60
N PRO A 121 -17.65 -1.67 1.58
CA PRO A 121 -17.87 -3.07 1.20
C PRO A 121 -16.59 -3.79 0.77
N LEU A 122 -15.61 -3.08 0.21
CA LEU A 122 -14.37 -3.69 -0.24
C LEU A 122 -13.46 -4.02 0.95
N ASP A 123 -13.47 -3.22 2.02
CA ASP A 123 -12.83 -3.56 3.30
C ASP A 123 -13.35 -4.90 3.85
N SER A 124 -14.66 -5.15 3.71
CA SER A 124 -15.28 -6.43 4.11
C SER A 124 -14.74 -7.61 3.31
N LEU A 125 -14.63 -7.42 1.99
CA LEU A 125 -14.12 -8.44 1.08
C LEU A 125 -12.63 -8.69 1.35
N TRP A 126 -11.87 -7.62 1.56
CA TRP A 126 -10.46 -7.66 1.91
C TRP A 126 -10.25 -8.46 3.20
N ALA A 127 -10.87 -8.02 4.30
CA ALA A 127 -10.73 -8.65 5.61
C ALA A 127 -11.17 -10.13 5.61
N ARG A 128 -12.20 -10.48 4.83
CA ARG A 128 -12.76 -11.84 4.81
C ARG A 128 -12.02 -12.82 3.91
N TYR A 129 -11.54 -12.36 2.75
CA TYR A 129 -11.09 -13.26 1.69
C TYR A 129 -9.65 -13.06 1.25
N LEU A 130 -9.06 -11.89 1.47
CA LEU A 130 -7.71 -11.58 0.99
C LEU A 130 -6.74 -11.48 2.15
N HIS A 131 -7.05 -10.66 3.16
CA HIS A 131 -6.22 -10.42 4.33
C HIS A 131 -5.66 -11.72 4.94
N PRO A 132 -6.45 -12.78 5.22
CA PRO A 132 -5.92 -14.01 5.81
C PRO A 132 -4.79 -14.70 5.03
N TYR A 133 -4.69 -14.48 3.71
CA TYR A 133 -3.65 -15.10 2.89
C TYR A 133 -2.41 -14.23 2.72
N VAL A 134 -2.51 -12.93 2.98
CA VAL A 134 -1.44 -11.95 2.76
C VAL A 134 -0.82 -11.46 4.07
N SER A 135 -1.55 -11.55 5.19
CA SER A 135 -1.08 -11.14 6.51
C SER A 135 -0.75 -12.30 7.45
N ASP A 136 -1.11 -13.54 7.09
CA ASP A 136 -0.65 -14.71 7.85
C ASP A 136 0.80 -15.01 7.44
N PRO A 137 1.78 -14.88 8.36
CA PRO A 137 3.08 -15.46 8.11
C PRO A 137 2.85 -16.97 8.10
N TYR A 138 2.92 -17.57 6.91
CA TYR A 138 3.29 -18.97 6.76
C TYR A 138 4.70 -19.17 7.34
N VAL A 139 4.81 -19.08 8.67
CA VAL A 139 5.71 -19.91 9.46
C VAL A 139 4.87 -21.17 9.65
N PRO A 140 5.18 -22.26 8.92
CA PRO A 140 4.54 -23.54 9.16
C PRO A 140 4.55 -23.84 10.65
N GLU A 141 3.54 -24.54 11.20
CA GLU A 141 3.55 -24.93 12.61
C GLU A 141 4.87 -25.63 12.99
N GLU A 142 5.52 -26.29 12.03
CA GLU A 142 6.83 -26.93 12.19
C GLU A 142 8.00 -25.97 12.49
N VAL A 143 7.87 -24.67 12.17
CA VAL A 143 8.92 -23.65 12.31
C VAL A 143 8.64 -22.70 13.49
N ARG A 144 7.45 -22.79 14.10
CA ARG A 144 7.16 -22.09 15.37
C ARG A 144 7.94 -22.81 16.47
N LEU A 145 8.97 -22.15 17.02
CA LEU A 145 9.64 -22.63 18.22
C LEU A 145 8.58 -22.77 19.32
N PRO A 146 8.43 -23.96 19.95
CA PRO A 146 7.49 -24.12 21.04
C PRO A 146 7.79 -23.09 22.14
N GLU A 147 6.73 -22.56 22.77
CA GLU A 147 6.89 -21.67 23.92
C GLU A 147 7.78 -22.36 24.97
N GLY A 148 8.95 -21.76 25.25
CA GLY A 148 9.92 -22.29 26.21
C GLY A 148 11.14 -23.01 25.62
N VAL A 149 11.27 -23.17 24.30
CA VAL A 149 12.51 -23.71 23.70
C VAL A 149 13.62 -22.66 23.77
N ARG A 150 14.56 -22.86 24.70
CA ARG A 150 15.86 -22.18 24.70
C ARG A 150 16.80 -22.94 23.77
N LEU A 151 17.40 -22.26 22.81
CA LEU A 151 18.45 -22.84 21.97
C LEU A 151 19.59 -23.34 22.89
N PRO A 152 20.06 -24.60 22.72
CA PRO A 152 21.25 -25.08 23.41
C PRO A 152 22.42 -24.14 23.12
N ALA A 153 23.28 -23.87 24.11
CA ALA A 153 24.43 -22.97 23.96
C ALA A 153 25.42 -23.41 22.86
N GLU A 154 25.27 -24.64 22.35
CA GLU A 154 26.09 -25.26 21.31
C GLU A 154 25.58 -24.99 19.87
N VAL A 155 24.37 -24.46 19.68
CA VAL A 155 23.84 -24.13 18.35
C VAL A 155 24.51 -22.84 17.85
N ARG A 156 25.60 -22.99 17.09
CA ARG A 156 26.19 -21.90 16.31
C ARG A 156 25.35 -21.66 15.08
N LEU A 157 24.50 -20.63 15.13
CA LEU A 157 23.90 -20.08 13.93
C LEU A 157 25.02 -19.55 13.01
N PRO A 158 24.90 -19.68 11.67
CA PRO A 158 25.92 -19.20 10.74
C PRO A 158 26.10 -17.68 10.75
N PHE A 159 25.28 -16.97 11.54
CA PHE A 159 25.32 -15.54 11.77
C PHE A 159 25.09 -15.27 13.27
N ASP A 160 25.70 -14.20 13.78
CA ASP A 160 25.53 -13.79 15.17
C ASP A 160 24.14 -13.18 15.36
N LEU A 161 23.22 -13.98 15.91
CA LEU A 161 21.85 -13.57 16.17
C LEU A 161 21.78 -12.36 17.10
N LYS A 162 22.74 -12.20 18.03
CA LYS A 162 22.78 -11.03 18.92
C LYS A 162 23.16 -9.78 18.15
N ALA A 163 24.10 -9.87 17.21
CA ALA A 163 24.46 -8.77 16.34
C ALA A 163 23.29 -8.36 15.43
N LEU A 164 22.57 -9.34 14.86
CA LEU A 164 21.40 -9.08 14.01
C LEU A 164 20.26 -8.43 14.79
N VAL A 165 19.94 -8.94 15.99
CA VAL A 165 18.89 -8.36 16.85
C VAL A 165 19.31 -6.98 17.35
N ALA A 166 20.58 -6.78 17.74
CA ALA A 166 21.07 -5.47 18.15
C ALA A 166 21.06 -4.46 17.00
N GLU A 167 21.35 -4.89 15.78
CA GLU A 167 21.28 -4.04 14.59
C GLU A 167 19.83 -3.67 14.24
N GLN A 168 18.91 -4.63 14.29
CA GLN A 168 17.49 -4.37 14.00
C GLN A 168 16.83 -3.52 15.09
N VAL A 169 17.11 -3.79 16.36
CA VAL A 169 16.63 -2.98 17.50
C VAL A 169 17.28 -1.59 17.48
N GLY A 170 18.57 -1.49 17.15
CA GLY A 170 19.26 -0.20 16.98
C GLY A 170 18.69 0.63 15.85
N ARG A 171 18.35 0.01 14.70
CA ARG A 171 17.65 0.68 13.60
C ARG A 171 16.24 1.10 13.98
N ALA A 172 15.50 0.25 14.70
CA ALA A 172 14.14 0.57 15.15
C ALA A 172 14.14 1.74 16.15
N LEU A 173 15.11 1.78 17.08
CA LEU A 173 15.25 2.87 18.05
C LEU A 173 15.81 4.16 17.44
N ALA A 174 16.61 4.08 16.36
CA ALA A 174 17.13 5.26 15.65
C ALA A 174 16.07 6.00 14.83
N VAL A 175 14.93 5.37 14.55
CA VAL A 175 13.79 5.97 13.82
C VAL A 175 12.80 6.66 14.78
N VAL A 176 12.95 6.48 16.10
CA VAL A 176 12.15 7.18 17.11
C VAL A 176 12.96 8.39 17.63
N PRO A 177 12.62 9.63 17.27
CA PRO A 177 13.21 10.79 17.93
C PRO A 177 12.70 10.85 19.38
N LEU A 178 13.62 10.97 20.34
CA LEU A 178 13.32 11.29 21.74
C LEU A 178 12.77 12.71 21.88
#